data_AF-A0A4V2T287-F1
#
_entry.id   AF-A0A4V2T287-F1
#
_cell.length_a   1.000
_cell.length_b   1.000
_cell.length_c   1.000
_cell.angle_alpha   90.00
_cell.angle_beta   90.00
_cell.angle_gamma   90.00
#
_symmetry.space_group_name_H-M   'P 1'
#
loop_
_entity.id
_entity.type
_entity.pdbx_description
1 polymer ?
#
loop_
_entity_poly.entity_id
_entity_poly.type
_entity_poly.pdbx_seq_one_letter_code
_entity_poly.pdbx_strand_id
1 'polypeptide(L)'
;MRGAGLQGVLHVDGWLFPGQHYLKPLSTRQIYRVVVEAGQAAGIDKRVGPHTLRHCFATHLLEDGIDVRIIQTLLGHAKLETTAYYTQVATRVLRNVTSPFDRLAMTAMEARAPSG
;
A
#
# COMPACT_ATOMS: atom_id res chain seq x y z
N MET A 1 14.37 31.34 22.82
CA MET A 1 15.57 31.20 21.98
C MET A 1 15.39 29.98 21.09
N ARG A 2 15.06 30.17 19.81
CA ARG A 2 14.87 29.09 18.82
C ARG A 2 16.23 28.79 18.18
N GLY A 3 16.75 27.59 18.42
CA GLY A 3 18.03 27.15 17.86
C GLY A 3 17.96 27.05 16.34
N ALA A 4 18.96 27.64 15.68
CA ALA A 4 19.17 27.59 14.25
C ALA A 4 19.17 26.14 13.74
N GLY A 5 18.33 25.86 12.75
CA GLY A 5 18.30 24.57 12.07
C GLY A 5 19.64 24.34 11.37
N LEU A 6 20.33 23.27 11.74
CA LEU A 6 21.41 22.73 10.91
C LEU A 6 20.77 22.20 9.63
N GLN A 7 20.84 22.98 8.55
CA GLN A 7 20.52 22.53 7.21
C GLN A 7 21.40 21.33 6.84
N GLY A 8 20.79 20.15 6.73
CA GLY A 8 21.00 19.21 5.62
C GLY A 8 22.42 18.72 5.30
N VAL A 9 23.34 18.61 6.25
CA VAL A 9 24.62 17.92 5.99
C VAL A 9 24.41 16.42 6.18
N LEU A 10 24.31 15.68 5.06
CA LEU A 10 24.39 14.22 5.07
C LEU A 10 25.84 13.83 5.43
N HIS A 11 26.03 13.27 6.62
CA HIS A 11 27.32 12.67 6.97
C HIS A 11 27.46 11.35 6.22
N VAL A 12 28.63 11.10 5.64
CA VAL A 12 28.95 9.87 4.88
C VAL A 12 28.76 8.62 5.74
N ASP A 13 29.02 8.73 7.05
CA ASP A 13 28.80 7.68 8.06
C ASP A 13 27.51 7.88 8.89
N GLY A 14 26.64 8.80 8.45
CA GLY A 14 25.42 9.18 9.15
C GLY A 14 24.19 8.36 8.72
N TRP A 15 23.13 8.44 9.52
CA TRP A 15 21.84 7.89 9.13
C TRP A 15 21.23 8.69 7.99
N LEU A 16 20.65 8.00 6.99
CA LEU A 16 19.91 8.65 5.88
C LEU A 16 18.81 9.58 6.39
N PHE A 17 18.13 9.17 7.47
CA PHE A 17 17.14 9.98 8.19
C PHE A 17 17.66 10.24 9.60
N PRO A 18 18.41 11.33 9.82
CA PRO A 18 18.88 11.69 11.15
C PRO A 18 17.73 12.20 12.01
N GLY A 19 17.79 11.90 13.31
CA GLY A 19 16.90 12.47 14.31
C GLY A 19 17.32 13.88 14.70
N GLN A 20 16.84 14.33 15.87
CA GLN A 20 17.25 15.62 16.47
C GLN A 20 18.77 15.72 16.69
N HIS A 21 19.41 14.56 16.90
CA HIS A 21 20.86 14.45 16.96
C HIS A 21 21.34 13.73 15.70
N TYR A 22 22.26 14.32 14.94
CA TYR A 22 22.69 13.84 13.62
C TYR A 22 23.28 12.41 13.63
N LEU A 23 23.94 12.00 14.73
CA LEU A 23 24.43 10.62 14.92
C LEU A 23 23.35 9.59 15.28
N LYS A 24 22.12 10.01 15.54
CA LYS A 24 21.02 9.12 15.94
C LYS A 24 20.00 9.02 14.80
N PRO A 25 19.42 7.82 14.56
CA PRO A 25 18.37 7.70 13.56
C PRO A 25 17.11 8.44 14.00
N LEU A 26 16.29 8.80 13.03
CA LEU A 26 14.93 9.27 13.24
C LEU A 26 14.13 8.20 14.00
N SER A 27 13.51 8.57 15.11
CA SER A 27 12.72 7.61 15.90
C SER A 27 11.40 7.26 15.22
N THR A 28 10.89 6.06 15.49
CA THR A 28 9.56 5.60 15.03
C THR A 28 8.44 6.55 15.48
N ARG A 29 8.54 7.10 16.69
CA ARG A 29 7.60 8.10 17.23
C ARG A 29 7.60 9.39 16.41
N GLN A 30 8.76 9.85 15.95
CA GLN A 30 8.85 11.03 15.10
C GLN A 30 8.21 10.78 13.73
N ILE A 31 8.49 9.63 13.10
CA ILE A 31 7.85 9.25 11.83
C ILE A 31 6.33 9.17 11.99
N TYR A 32 5.85 8.50 13.05
CA TYR A 32 4.42 8.42 13.33
C TYR A 32 3.77 9.80 13.45
N ARG A 33 4.40 10.69 14.22
CA ARG A 33 3.92 12.07 14.39
C ARG A 33 3.85 12.83 13.07
N VAL A 34 4.90 12.75 12.24
CA VAL A 34 4.94 13.41 10.92
C VAL A 34 3.79 12.93 10.03
N VAL A 35 3.50 11.62 10.00
CA VAL A 35 2.39 11.08 9.20
C VAL A 35 1.03 11.54 9.73
N VAL A 36 0.84 11.60 11.05
CA VAL A 36 -0.40 12.09 11.65
C VAL A 36 -0.61 13.57 11.35
N GLU A 37 0.42 14.39 11.54
CA GLU A 37 0.38 15.83 11.24
C GLU A 37 0.07 16.09 9.76
N ALA A 38 0.69 15.32 8.86
CA ALA A 38 0.39 15.39 7.42
C ALA A 38 -1.06 14.98 7.11
N GLY A 39 -1.58 13.93 7.76
CA GLY A 39 -2.97 13.51 7.61
C GLY A 39 -3.97 14.58 8.07
N GLN A 40 -3.70 15.23 9.20
CA GLN A 40 -4.50 16.35 9.70
C GLN A 40 -4.47 17.55 8.75
N ALA A 41 -3.28 17.91 8.26
CA ALA A 41 -3.12 18.99 7.30
C ALA A 41 -3.85 18.71 5.96
N ALA A 42 -3.94 17.43 5.57
CA ALA A 42 -4.68 16.99 4.39
C ALA A 42 -6.19 16.86 4.60
N GLY A 43 -6.72 17.14 5.80
CA GLY A 43 -8.15 17.01 6.11
C GLY A 43 -8.63 15.56 6.18
N ILE A 44 -7.74 14.60 6.50
CA ILE A 44 -8.10 13.19 6.63
C ILE A 44 -8.59 12.92 8.05
N ASP A 45 -9.91 12.74 8.20
CA ASP A 45 -10.54 12.47 9.50
C ASP A 45 -10.27 11.05 10.03
N LYS A 46 -9.81 10.15 9.16
CA LYS A 46 -9.46 8.78 9.54
C LYS A 46 -8.11 8.74 10.25
N ARG A 47 -7.95 7.80 11.18
CA ARG A 47 -6.64 7.54 11.81
C ARG A 47 -5.64 7.03 10.77
N VAL A 48 -4.63 7.84 10.46
CA VAL A 48 -3.53 7.48 9.56
C VAL A 48 -2.20 7.37 10.31
N GLY A 49 -1.35 6.46 9.85
CA GLY A 49 0.00 6.28 10.36
C GLY A 49 0.87 5.52 9.35
N PRO A 50 2.15 5.25 9.66
CA PRO A 50 3.08 4.61 8.74
C PRO A 50 2.59 3.25 8.22
N HIS A 51 1.91 2.46 9.06
CA HIS A 51 1.31 1.20 8.64
C HIS A 51 0.14 1.39 7.65
N THR A 52 -0.66 2.44 7.81
CA THR A 52 -1.72 2.79 6.84
C THR A 52 -1.12 3.05 5.47
N LEU A 53 -0.03 3.84 5.39
CA LEU A 53 0.66 4.10 4.13
C LEU A 53 1.21 2.82 3.49
N ARG A 54 1.80 1.93 4.29
CA ARG A 54 2.28 0.61 3.83
C ARG A 54 1.14 -0.27 3.29
N HIS A 55 -0.02 -0.25 3.94
CA HIS A 55 -1.20 -0.96 3.46
C HIS A 55 -1.74 -0.36 2.17
N CYS A 56 -1.83 0.97 2.06
CA CYS A 56 -2.25 1.63 0.83
C CYS A 56 -1.34 1.27 -0.35
N PHE A 57 -0.01 1.27 -0.14
CA PHE A 57 0.94 0.83 -1.15
C PHE A 57 0.65 -0.61 -1.63
N ALA A 58 0.45 -1.54 -0.70
CA ALA A 58 0.15 -2.93 -1.02
C ALA A 58 -1.21 -3.09 -1.75
N THR A 59 -2.23 -2.35 -1.29
CA THR A 59 -3.55 -2.34 -1.91
C THR A 59 -3.52 -1.78 -3.32
N HIS A 60 -2.84 -0.66 -3.56
CA HIS A 60 -2.73 -0.09 -4.91
C HIS A 60 -2.02 -1.06 -5.87
N LEU A 61 -0.92 -1.69 -5.46
CA LEU A 61 -0.25 -2.68 -6.30
C LEU A 61 -1.16 -3.88 -6.63
N LEU A 62 -2.00 -4.27 -5.67
CA LEU A 62 -2.93 -5.37 -5.88
C LEU A 62 -4.09 -4.98 -6.81
N GLU A 63 -4.59 -3.75 -6.69
CA GLU A 63 -5.61 -3.17 -7.57
C GLU A 63 -5.09 -3.03 -9.01
N ASP A 64 -3.79 -2.73 -9.16
CA ASP A 64 -3.08 -2.72 -10.45
C ASP A 64 -2.79 -4.14 -10.99
N GLY A 65 -3.21 -5.19 -10.29
CA GLY A 65 -3.08 -6.58 -10.75
C GLY A 65 -1.67 -7.17 -10.58
N ILE A 66 -0.80 -6.54 -9.80
CA ILE A 66 0.55 -7.07 -9.53
C ILE A 66 0.45 -8.37 -8.71
N ASP A 67 1.23 -9.40 -9.09
CA ASP A 67 1.26 -10.69 -8.39
C ASP A 67 1.62 -10.47 -6.91
N VAL A 68 0.82 -11.07 -6.02
CA VAL A 68 0.98 -10.97 -4.57
C VAL A 68 2.41 -11.31 -4.12
N ARG A 69 3.09 -12.25 -4.76
CA ARG A 69 4.47 -12.64 -4.43
C ARG A 69 5.47 -11.51 -4.69
N ILE A 70 5.25 -10.73 -5.76
CA ILE A 70 6.06 -9.54 -6.05
C ILE A 70 5.82 -8.46 -4.98
N ILE A 71 4.55 -8.24 -4.60
CA ILE A 71 4.19 -7.29 -3.53
C ILE A 71 4.87 -7.69 -2.21
N GLN A 72 4.90 -8.99 -1.88
CA GLN A 72 5.56 -9.51 -0.68
C GLN A 72 7.08 -9.24 -0.68
N THR A 73 7.74 -9.41 -1.82
CA THR A 73 9.16 -9.09 -1.99
C THR A 73 9.41 -7.60 -1.81
N LEU A 74 8.61 -6.73 -2.44
CA LEU A 74 8.74 -5.26 -2.32
C LEU A 74 8.51 -4.76 -0.89
N LEU A 75 7.63 -5.43 -0.14
CA LEU A 75 7.39 -5.13 1.26
C LEU A 75 8.46 -5.69 2.21
N GLY A 76 9.38 -6.52 1.71
CA GLY A 76 10.55 -7.00 2.45
C GLY A 76 10.30 -8.20 3.36
N HIS A 77 9.62 -9.24 2.87
CA HIS A 77 9.37 -10.55 3.52
C HIS A 77 8.78 -10.53 4.95
N ALA A 78 8.54 -9.36 5.53
CA ALA A 78 8.00 -9.20 6.87
C ALA A 78 6.66 -9.92 6.93
N LYS A 79 6.57 -10.90 7.83
CA LYS A 79 5.41 -11.77 8.08
C LYS A 79 4.12 -11.10 7.66
N LEU A 80 3.54 -11.60 6.57
CA LEU A 80 2.20 -11.23 6.15
C LEU A 80 1.19 -11.91 7.07
N GLU A 81 1.17 -11.54 8.34
CA GLU A 81 0.07 -11.90 9.25
C GLU A 81 -1.27 -11.29 8.79
N THR A 82 -1.27 -10.56 7.67
CA THR A 82 -2.45 -10.07 6.93
C THR A 82 -2.56 -10.59 5.49
N THR A 83 -1.94 -11.73 5.13
CA THR A 83 -2.10 -12.35 3.79
C THR A 83 -3.58 -12.56 3.42
N ALA A 84 -4.42 -12.90 4.40
CA ALA A 84 -5.84 -13.12 4.20
C ALA A 84 -6.63 -11.87 3.75
N TYR A 85 -6.19 -10.66 4.14
CA TYR A 85 -6.87 -9.42 3.75
C TYR A 85 -6.62 -9.08 2.28
N TYR A 86 -5.40 -9.33 1.80
CA TYR A 86 -5.04 -9.06 0.41
C TYR A 86 -5.75 -10.03 -0.54
N THR A 87 -5.91 -11.31 -0.19
CA THR A 87 -6.73 -12.23 -1.00
C THR A 87 -8.17 -11.71 -1.16
N GLN A 88 -8.77 -11.16 -0.11
CA GLN A 88 -10.13 -10.63 -0.17
C GLN A 88 -10.26 -9.41 -1.10
N VAL A 89 -9.26 -8.51 -1.12
CA VAL A 89 -9.24 -7.35 -2.03
C VAL A 89 -8.98 -7.80 -3.46
N ALA A 90 -8.04 -8.73 -3.69
CA ALA A 90 -7.80 -9.34 -5.01
C ALA A 90 -9.06 -10.01 -5.55
N THR A 91 -9.82 -10.70 -4.70
CA THR A 91 -11.08 -11.37 -5.06
C THR A 91 -12.20 -10.37 -5.37
N ARG A 92 -12.13 -9.14 -4.85
CA ARG A 92 -13.04 -8.05 -5.25
C ARG A 92 -12.69 -7.47 -6.62
N VAL A 93 -11.40 -7.32 -6.92
CA VAL A 93 -10.94 -6.87 -8.25
C VAL A 93 -11.19 -7.92 -9.33
N LEU A 94 -10.92 -9.20 -9.04
CA LEU A 94 -11.20 -10.33 -9.95
C LEU A 94 -12.69 -10.56 -10.20
N ARG A 95 -13.58 -10.08 -9.32
CA ARG A 95 -15.04 -10.14 -9.55
C ARG A 95 -15.53 -9.21 -10.67
N ASN A 96 -14.70 -8.29 -11.14
CA ASN A 96 -14.97 -7.48 -12.33
C ASN A 96 -14.43 -8.10 -13.63
N VAL A 97 -13.75 -9.26 -13.55
CA VAL A 97 -13.36 -10.03 -14.72
C VAL A 97 -14.48 -11.03 -14.99
N THR A 98 -15.16 -10.90 -16.13
CA THR A 98 -16.20 -11.83 -16.59
C THR A 98 -15.72 -13.27 -16.38
N SER A 99 -16.45 -14.03 -15.56
CA SER A 99 -16.08 -15.41 -15.27
C SER A 99 -16.03 -16.19 -16.59
N PRO A 100 -15.06 -17.09 -16.79
CA PRO A 100 -15.06 -18.00 -17.93
C PRO A 100 -16.39 -18.79 -18.03
N PHE A 101 -17.06 -19.05 -16.90
CA PHE A 101 -18.38 -19.66 -16.86
C PHE A 101 -19.49 -18.77 -17.45
N ASP A 102 -19.42 -17.45 -17.25
CA ASP A 102 -20.39 -16.51 -17.84
C ASP A 102 -20.26 -16.49 -19.38
N ARG A 103 -19.03 -16.65 -19.90
CA ARG A 103 -18.78 -16.77 -21.35
C ARG A 103 -19.35 -18.06 -21.94
N LEU A 104 -19.28 -19.16 -21.19
CA LEU A 104 -19.86 -20.45 -21.61
C LEU A 104 -21.40 -20.39 -21.65
N ALA A 105 -22.02 -19.70 -20.68
CA ALA A 105 -23.47 -19.52 -20.65
C ALA A 105 -24.00 -18.70 -21.84
N MET A 106 -23.28 -17.63 -22.26
CA MET A 106 -23.63 -16.85 -23.44
C MET A 106 -23.52 -17.67 -24.74
N THR A 107 -22.46 -18.46 -24.88
CA THR A 107 -22.24 -19.32 -26.07
C THR A 107 -23.32 -20.40 -26.17
N ALA A 108 -23.73 -20.99 -25.04
CA ALA A 108 -24.79 -22.00 -24.99
C ALA A 108 -26.20 -21.42 -25.27
N MET A 109 -26.43 -20.13 -24.97
CA MET A 109 -27.67 -19.43 -25.30
C MET A 109 -27.76 -19.07 -26.79
N GLU A 110 -26.65 -18.66 -27.43
CA GLU A 110 -26.61 -18.42 -28.89
C GLU A 110 -26.84 -19.70 -29.70
N ALA A 111 -26.33 -20.85 -29.27
CA ALA A 111 -26.57 -22.13 -29.94
C ALA A 111 -28.03 -22.64 -29.86
N ARG A 112 -28.88 -21.99 -29.05
CA ARG A 112 -30.29 -22.37 -28.82
C ARG A 112 -31.30 -21.44 -29.48
N ALA A 113 -30.87 -20.34 -30.10
CA ALA A 113 -31.78 -19.49 -30.88
C ALA A 113 -32.12 -20.19 -32.21
N PRO A 114 -33.40 -20.45 -32.52
CA PRO A 114 -33.76 -21.06 -33.80
C PRO A 114 -33.45 -20.08 -34.94
N SER A 115 -32.64 -20.52 -35.89
CA SER A 115 -32.52 -19.93 -37.21
C SER A 115 -33.93 -19.85 -37.81
N GLY A 116 -34.39 -18.63 -38.11
CA GLY A 116 -35.63 -18.42 -38.87
C GLY A 116 -35.57 -19.06 -40.26
#